data_AF-A0A6J8A0Z3-F1
#
_entry.id   AF-A0A6J8A0Z3-F1
#
_cell.length_a   1.000
_cell.length_b   1.000
_cell.length_c   1.000
_cell.angle_alpha   90.00
_cell.angle_beta   90.00
_cell.angle_gamma   90.00
#
_symmetry.space_group_name_H-M   'P 1'
#
loop_
_entity.id
_entity.type
_entity.pdbx_description
1 polymer ?
#
loop_
_entity_poly.entity_id
_entity_poly.type
_entity_poly.pdbx_seq_one_letter_code
_entity_poly.pdbx_strand_id
1 'polypeptide(L)'
;MSLLTKESFTEAQPSELELFQLPPYQLGVESISYEEIRPTSQVTGYNPITFSLSGSNGMEYLDLKRSKLYVKLRVKHANGQDAKATQLTSMLFYKDRSGHMDSLTTNTGAYERRKFISSSKSVDLQGPLYHELFQMDRYLLNMTDVCLKLFRNKPSFCLMSDEENPNYDIIIEDIAIKVCKIRVNPAIIYAHSLALQKSNAKYPFTKSAIKHLSLVKGSTNAILEMLNHNVS
;
A
#
# COMPACT_ATOMS: atom_id res chain seq x y z
N MET A 1 2.47 -48.70 6.31
CA MET A 1 3.15 -47.60 7.04
C MET A 1 3.62 -46.59 6.01
N SER A 2 2.88 -45.49 5.86
CA SER A 2 3.09 -44.46 4.84
C SER A 2 4.29 -43.58 5.20
N LEU A 3 5.30 -43.53 4.33
CA LEU A 3 6.43 -42.62 4.43
C LEU A 3 5.98 -41.22 3.98
N LEU A 4 5.84 -40.32 4.95
CA LEU A 4 5.66 -38.89 4.74
C LEU A 4 6.88 -38.36 3.96
N THR A 5 6.64 -37.88 2.74
CA THR A 5 7.61 -37.14 1.93
C THR A 5 8.03 -35.90 2.69
N LYS A 6 9.30 -35.87 3.13
CA LYS A 6 9.96 -34.68 3.69
C LYS A 6 9.78 -33.53 2.68
N GLU A 7 9.12 -32.45 3.10
CA GLU A 7 9.18 -31.19 2.37
C GLU A 7 10.66 -30.79 2.30
N SER A 8 11.27 -30.97 1.13
CA SER A 8 12.67 -30.59 0.90
C SER A 8 12.70 -29.08 0.71
N PHE A 9 13.12 -28.37 1.74
CA PHE A 9 13.54 -26.98 1.58
C PHE A 9 14.82 -27.00 0.74
N THR A 10 14.74 -26.56 -0.51
CA THR A 10 15.93 -26.28 -1.33
C THR A 10 16.62 -25.06 -0.75
N GLU A 11 17.87 -25.22 -0.31
CA GLU A 11 18.71 -24.09 0.10
C GLU A 11 18.88 -23.15 -1.10
N ALA A 12 18.36 -21.93 -0.98
CA ALA A 12 18.51 -20.90 -1.99
C ALA A 12 19.88 -20.24 -1.81
N GLN A 13 20.75 -20.36 -2.81
CA GLN A 13 21.97 -19.56 -2.87
C GLN A 13 21.62 -18.16 -3.40
N PRO A 14 22.25 -17.08 -2.87
CA PRO A 14 22.09 -15.75 -3.43
C PRO A 14 22.50 -15.73 -4.90
N SER A 15 21.69 -15.12 -5.76
CA SER A 15 21.98 -14.97 -7.19
C SER A 15 23.32 -14.27 -7.46
N GLU A 16 23.81 -13.50 -6.49
CA GLU A 16 25.11 -12.82 -6.49
C GLU A 16 26.30 -13.79 -6.47
N LEU A 17 26.10 -15.04 -6.02
CA LEU A 17 27.13 -16.08 -5.97
C LEU A 17 27.16 -16.98 -7.21
N GLU A 18 26.19 -16.84 -8.13
CA GLU A 18 26.09 -17.65 -9.36
C GLU A 18 26.99 -17.10 -10.49
N LEU A 19 28.27 -16.84 -10.18
CA LEU A 19 29.22 -16.11 -11.03
C LEU A 19 29.55 -16.79 -12.38
N PHE A 20 29.25 -18.08 -12.51
CA PHE A 20 29.60 -18.89 -13.69
C PHE A 20 28.39 -19.30 -14.53
N GLN A 21 27.18 -18.89 -14.13
CA GLN A 21 25.96 -19.18 -14.88
C GLN A 21 25.46 -17.90 -15.55
N LEU A 22 24.97 -18.04 -16.78
CA LEU A 22 24.24 -16.95 -17.42
C LEU A 22 22.95 -16.71 -16.63
N PRO A 23 22.57 -15.44 -16.39
CA PRO A 23 21.33 -15.16 -15.69
C PRO A 23 20.15 -15.78 -16.46
N PRO A 24 19.19 -16.42 -15.77
CA PRO A 24 18.02 -17.00 -16.42
C PRO A 24 17.23 -15.92 -17.16
N TYR A 25 16.72 -16.24 -18.35
CA TYR A 25 15.88 -15.35 -19.13
C TYR A 25 14.40 -15.55 -18.77
N GLN A 26 13.70 -14.45 -18.46
CA GLN A 26 12.31 -14.45 -18.04
C GLN A 26 11.37 -14.77 -19.23
N LEU A 27 11.01 -16.03 -19.42
CA LEU A 27 10.02 -16.46 -20.44
C LEU A 27 8.56 -16.36 -19.96
N GLY A 28 8.36 -16.18 -18.66
CA GLY A 28 7.04 -16.33 -18.06
C GLY A 28 6.15 -15.10 -18.16
N VAL A 29 6.72 -13.91 -18.29
CA VAL A 29 5.98 -12.64 -18.36
C VAL A 29 6.06 -12.11 -19.79
N GLU A 30 4.91 -12.00 -20.45
CA GLU A 30 4.81 -11.50 -21.83
C GLU A 30 4.68 -9.98 -21.89
N SER A 31 3.86 -9.39 -21.02
CA SER A 31 3.66 -7.94 -20.98
C SER A 31 3.14 -7.48 -19.63
N ILE A 32 3.46 -6.23 -19.28
CA ILE A 32 2.97 -5.55 -18.08
C ILE A 32 2.10 -4.38 -18.54
N SER A 33 0.87 -4.31 -18.04
CA SER A 33 -0.07 -3.22 -18.29
C SER A 33 -0.56 -2.62 -16.98
N TYR A 34 -1.00 -1.37 -17.02
CA TYR A 34 -1.63 -0.69 -15.88
C TYR A 34 -3.07 -0.36 -16.24
N GLU A 35 -4.00 -0.75 -15.37
CA GLU A 35 -5.41 -0.41 -15.49
C GLU A 35 -5.80 0.52 -14.34
N GLU A 36 -6.50 1.61 -14.67
CA GLU A 36 -7.00 2.54 -13.68
C GLU A 36 -8.43 2.15 -13.27
N ILE A 37 -8.58 1.71 -12.02
CA ILE A 37 -9.86 1.32 -11.43
C ILE A 37 -10.37 2.45 -10.56
N ARG A 38 -11.62 2.85 -10.82
CA ARG A 38 -12.35 3.87 -10.05
C ARG A 38 -13.08 3.22 -8.86
N PRO A 39 -13.33 3.96 -7.76
CA PRO A 39 -14.05 3.43 -6.61
C PRO A 39 -15.50 3.10 -6.99
N THR A 40 -16.04 2.04 -6.39
CA THR A 40 -17.45 1.67 -6.55
C THR A 40 -18.37 2.48 -5.63
N SER A 41 -17.82 2.96 -4.52
CA SER A 41 -18.50 3.83 -3.56
C SER A 41 -18.33 5.31 -3.92
N GLN A 42 -19.33 6.13 -3.59
CA GLN A 42 -19.19 7.59 -3.68
C GLN A 42 -18.07 8.09 -2.76
N VAL A 43 -17.29 9.05 -3.27
CA VAL A 43 -16.12 9.64 -2.61
C VAL A 43 -16.52 10.77 -1.63
N THR A 44 -17.83 10.97 -1.42
CA THR A 44 -18.40 12.02 -0.58
C THR A 44 -18.53 11.58 0.89
N GLY A 45 -18.15 12.46 1.82
CA GLY A 45 -18.23 12.21 3.27
C GLY A 45 -17.10 11.33 3.85
N TYR A 46 -17.35 10.74 5.02
CA TYR A 46 -16.42 9.87 5.74
C TYR A 46 -16.67 8.37 5.48
N ASN A 47 -17.43 8.05 4.43
CA ASN A 47 -17.74 6.67 4.08
C ASN A 47 -16.48 5.92 3.60
N PRO A 48 -16.38 4.60 3.86
CA PRO A 48 -15.28 3.80 3.36
C PRO A 48 -15.25 3.78 1.83
N ILE A 49 -14.11 4.09 1.24
CA ILE A 49 -13.92 4.04 -0.21
C ILE A 49 -13.60 2.60 -0.58
N THR A 50 -14.43 1.99 -1.43
CA THR A 50 -14.27 0.58 -1.82
C THR A 50 -13.84 0.47 -3.28
N PHE A 51 -12.85 -0.41 -3.54
CA PHE A 51 -12.41 -0.81 -4.88
C PHE A 51 -12.56 -2.32 -5.04
N SER A 52 -12.94 -2.75 -6.23
CA SER A 52 -12.92 -4.15 -6.66
C SER A 52 -11.85 -4.31 -7.73
N LEU A 53 -10.74 -4.98 -7.39
CA LEU A 53 -9.68 -5.30 -8.34
C LEU A 53 -9.95 -6.72 -8.84
N SER A 54 -10.29 -6.84 -10.12
CA SER A 54 -10.55 -8.13 -10.77
C SER A 54 -9.67 -8.29 -12.00
N GLY A 55 -9.24 -9.52 -12.27
CA GLY A 55 -8.61 -9.87 -13.55
C GLY A 55 -9.63 -9.73 -14.68
N SER A 56 -9.31 -8.96 -15.72
CA SER A 56 -10.26 -8.65 -16.81
C SER A 56 -10.37 -9.80 -17.81
N ASN A 57 -9.25 -10.49 -18.08
CA ASN A 57 -9.15 -11.37 -19.25
C ASN A 57 -8.79 -12.82 -18.93
N GLY A 58 -8.81 -13.25 -17.66
CA GLY A 58 -8.50 -14.62 -17.23
C GLY A 58 -7.05 -15.09 -17.49
N MET A 59 -6.28 -14.38 -18.31
CA MET A 59 -4.89 -14.67 -18.68
C MET A 59 -3.88 -13.71 -18.01
N GLU A 60 -4.38 -12.82 -17.17
CA GLU A 60 -3.61 -11.79 -16.50
C GLU A 60 -3.51 -12.10 -15.01
N TYR A 61 -2.30 -12.04 -14.48
CA TYR A 61 -2.03 -12.09 -13.06
C TYR A 61 -1.96 -10.66 -12.51
N LEU A 62 -2.18 -10.54 -11.21
CA LEU A 62 -2.26 -9.25 -10.54
C LEU A 62 -1.01 -9.01 -9.70
N ASP A 63 -0.28 -7.94 -10.01
CA ASP A 63 0.86 -7.49 -9.20
C ASP A 63 0.42 -6.35 -8.28
N LEU A 64 0.14 -6.71 -7.02
CA LEU A 64 -0.22 -5.73 -6.00
C LEU A 64 0.98 -4.85 -5.62
N LYS A 65 2.21 -5.35 -5.65
CA LYS A 65 3.40 -4.59 -5.24
C LYS A 65 3.66 -3.39 -6.13
N ARG A 66 3.43 -3.53 -7.42
CA ARG A 66 3.59 -2.43 -8.39
C ARG A 66 2.33 -1.58 -8.55
N SER A 67 1.22 -1.95 -7.93
CA SER A 67 -0.01 -1.18 -7.96
C SER A 67 0.12 0.13 -7.14
N LYS A 68 -0.44 1.22 -7.64
CA LYS A 68 -0.32 2.56 -7.06
C LYS A 68 -1.69 3.16 -6.81
N LEU A 69 -1.88 3.77 -5.63
CA LEU A 69 -3.04 4.61 -5.36
C LEU A 69 -2.79 6.01 -5.90
N TYR A 70 -3.78 6.57 -6.59
CA TYR A 70 -3.87 7.95 -7.02
C TYR A 70 -4.99 8.65 -6.24
N VAL A 71 -4.69 9.78 -5.63
CA VAL A 71 -5.65 10.57 -4.84
C VAL A 71 -5.47 12.03 -5.21
N LYS A 72 -6.53 12.68 -5.66
CA LYS A 72 -6.61 14.13 -5.77
C LYS A 72 -7.33 14.69 -4.57
N LEU A 73 -6.64 15.50 -3.78
CA LEU A 73 -7.17 16.06 -2.55
C LEU A 73 -6.98 17.56 -2.47
N ARG A 74 -7.89 18.23 -1.78
CA ARG A 74 -7.84 19.66 -1.48
C ARG A 74 -8.18 19.86 -0.01
N VAL A 75 -7.34 20.61 0.70
CA VAL A 75 -7.66 21.05 2.07
C VAL A 75 -8.39 22.37 1.96
N LYS A 76 -9.62 22.47 2.44
CA LYS A 76 -10.36 23.75 2.42
C LYS A 76 -10.20 24.50 3.74
N HIS A 77 -9.89 25.79 3.64
CA HIS A 77 -10.14 26.82 4.65
C HIS A 77 -11.25 27.75 4.17
N ALA A 78 -11.94 28.47 5.07
CA ALA A 78 -13.19 29.19 4.76
C ALA A 78 -13.10 30.22 3.60
N ASN A 79 -11.92 30.80 3.33
CA ASN A 79 -11.73 31.78 2.24
C ASN A 79 -10.50 31.37 1.39
N GLY A 80 -10.70 31.06 0.11
CA GLY A 80 -9.70 30.42 -0.76
C GLY A 80 -9.22 31.25 -1.96
N GLN A 81 -8.08 30.88 -2.57
CA GLN A 81 -7.62 31.18 -3.96
C GLN A 81 -6.40 30.32 -4.38
N ASP A 82 -6.26 29.97 -5.67
CA ASP A 82 -5.47 28.81 -6.19
C ASP A 82 -4.04 29.06 -6.74
N ALA A 83 -3.20 28.00 -6.87
CA ALA A 83 -2.03 27.86 -7.80
C ALA A 83 -1.36 26.44 -7.78
N LYS A 84 -0.80 25.94 -8.91
CA LYS A 84 -0.20 24.59 -9.19
C LYS A 84 1.35 24.53 -8.97
N ALA A 85 2.17 23.47 -9.10
CA ALA A 85 2.22 21.99 -8.86
C ALA A 85 3.68 21.50 -9.20
N THR A 86 4.24 20.41 -8.61
CA THR A 86 5.33 19.55 -9.22
C THR A 86 5.65 18.25 -8.42
N GLN A 87 6.59 17.41 -8.91
CA GLN A 87 6.39 15.96 -9.19
C GLN A 87 7.18 14.93 -8.33
N LEU A 88 8.16 15.31 -7.50
CA LEU A 88 8.80 14.39 -6.51
C LEU A 88 8.20 14.52 -5.09
N THR A 89 7.22 15.41 -5.02
CA THR A 89 6.30 15.70 -3.94
C THR A 89 5.06 14.81 -3.94
N SER A 90 5.05 13.73 -4.71
CA SER A 90 3.82 12.98 -5.04
C SER A 90 3.15 12.30 -3.84
N MET A 91 3.82 12.22 -2.69
CA MET A 91 3.24 11.81 -1.40
C MET A 91 3.44 12.87 -0.32
N LEU A 92 3.85 14.10 -0.68
CA LEU A 92 4.14 15.21 0.23
C LEU A 92 5.14 14.88 1.36
N PHE A 93 6.05 13.93 1.15
CA PHE A 93 7.06 13.61 2.16
C PHE A 93 8.24 14.59 2.11
N TYR A 94 8.40 15.35 3.19
CA TYR A 94 9.58 16.19 3.42
C TYR A 94 10.11 15.90 4.81
N LYS A 95 11.44 15.72 4.92
CA LYS A 95 12.09 15.43 6.21
C LYS A 95 12.01 16.66 7.12
N ASP A 96 11.49 16.45 8.31
CA ASP A 96 11.38 17.49 9.33
C ASP A 96 12.73 17.81 9.98
N ARG A 97 12.86 19.04 10.50
CA ARG A 97 14.06 19.46 11.24
C ARG A 97 14.09 18.78 12.61
N SER A 98 15.22 18.17 12.97
CA SER A 98 15.40 17.51 14.26
C SER A 98 15.11 18.47 15.44
N GLY A 99 14.39 17.99 16.44
CA GLY A 99 13.96 18.76 17.62
C GLY A 99 12.82 19.74 17.39
N HIS A 100 12.27 19.85 16.17
CA HIS A 100 11.23 20.81 15.82
C HIS A 100 10.04 20.17 15.11
N MET A 101 9.77 18.88 15.35
CA MET A 101 8.73 18.13 14.63
C MET A 101 7.33 18.70 14.85
N ASP A 102 7.05 19.23 16.05
CA ASP A 102 5.75 19.82 16.41
C ASP A 102 5.67 21.34 16.13
N SER A 103 6.79 21.99 15.78
CA SER A 103 6.82 23.43 15.55
C SER A 103 6.51 23.75 14.09
N LEU A 104 5.40 24.45 13.84
CA LEU A 104 4.95 24.75 12.47
C LEU A 104 5.83 25.78 11.74
N THR A 105 6.54 26.62 12.49
CA THR A 105 7.37 27.73 11.98
C THR A 105 8.82 27.34 11.77
N THR A 106 9.37 26.50 12.65
CA THR A 106 10.79 26.11 12.64
C THR A 106 11.04 24.82 11.86
N ASN A 107 9.97 24.08 11.55
CA ASN A 107 10.03 22.84 10.80
C ASN A 107 10.07 23.10 9.29
N THR A 108 11.24 22.88 8.70
CA THR A 108 11.47 22.99 7.25
C THR A 108 10.58 22.05 6.44
N GLY A 109 10.30 20.84 6.96
CA GLY A 109 9.45 19.88 6.27
C GLY A 109 7.97 20.26 6.31
N ALA A 110 7.50 20.83 7.43
CA ALA A 110 6.13 21.36 7.52
C ALA A 110 5.92 22.57 6.60
N TYR A 111 6.92 23.46 6.50
CA TYR A 111 6.89 24.62 5.61
C TYR A 111 6.75 24.21 4.14
N GLU A 112 7.60 23.28 3.67
CA GLU A 112 7.54 22.79 2.28
C GLU A 112 6.19 22.11 2.00
N ARG A 113 5.71 21.24 2.89
CA ARG A 113 4.38 20.59 2.75
C ARG A 113 3.24 21.62 2.65
N ARG A 114 3.27 22.65 3.50
CA ARG A 114 2.25 23.70 3.52
C ARG A 114 2.20 24.45 2.20
N LYS A 115 3.33 24.71 1.54
CA LYS A 115 3.39 25.42 0.26
C LYS A 115 2.56 24.75 -0.85
N PHE A 116 2.44 23.42 -0.83
CA PHE A 116 1.64 22.67 -1.81
C PHE A 116 0.14 22.78 -1.55
N ILE A 117 -0.26 22.97 -0.30
CA ILE A 117 -1.67 22.94 0.13
C ILE A 117 -2.22 24.35 0.42
N SER A 118 -1.34 25.32 0.63
CA SER A 118 -1.67 26.71 0.99
C SER A 118 -2.73 27.27 0.06
N SER A 119 -3.73 27.95 0.63
CA SER A 119 -4.81 28.60 -0.11
C SER A 119 -5.84 27.65 -0.75
N SER A 120 -5.96 26.44 -0.21
CA SER A 120 -6.90 25.42 -0.67
C SER A 120 -6.64 24.90 -2.07
N LYS A 121 -5.37 24.58 -2.37
CA LYS A 121 -4.99 24.01 -3.66
C LYS A 121 -5.36 22.53 -3.73
N SER A 122 -5.84 22.08 -4.90
CA SER A 122 -5.92 20.65 -5.20
C SER A 122 -4.53 20.11 -5.49
N VAL A 123 -4.13 19.07 -4.77
CA VAL A 123 -2.88 18.35 -4.92
C VAL A 123 -3.19 16.95 -5.40
N ASP A 124 -2.52 16.55 -6.48
CA ASP A 124 -2.55 15.19 -6.99
C ASP A 124 -1.43 14.39 -6.30
N LEU A 125 -1.82 13.33 -5.60
CA LEU A 125 -0.92 12.41 -4.93
C LEU A 125 -0.94 11.05 -5.61
N GLN A 126 0.22 10.43 -5.71
CA GLN A 126 0.37 9.08 -6.21
C GLN A 126 1.47 8.34 -5.44
N GLY A 127 1.18 7.12 -4.99
CA GLY A 127 2.12 6.30 -4.26
C GLY A 127 1.71 4.83 -4.16
N PRO A 128 2.63 3.94 -3.75
CA PRO A 128 2.29 2.57 -3.40
C PRO A 128 1.42 2.53 -2.13
N LEU A 129 0.66 1.45 -1.96
CA LEU A 129 -0.04 1.18 -0.71
C LEU A 129 0.91 0.45 0.24
N TYR A 130 1.15 1.03 1.43
CA TYR A 130 1.99 0.41 2.46
C TYR A 130 1.24 -0.64 3.30
N HIS A 131 0.44 -1.46 2.62
CA HIS A 131 -0.21 -2.61 3.25
C HIS A 131 0.59 -3.86 2.89
N GLU A 132 0.61 -4.85 3.77
CA GLU A 132 1.47 -6.03 3.66
C GLU A 132 1.18 -6.87 2.42
N LEU A 133 -0.10 -6.95 2.05
CA LEU A 133 -0.54 -7.53 0.78
C LEU A 133 0.01 -6.80 -0.45
N PHE A 134 0.26 -5.49 -0.35
CA PHE A 134 0.87 -4.68 -1.41
C PHE A 134 2.40 -4.64 -1.30
N GLN A 135 2.98 -5.39 -0.36
CA GLN A 135 4.43 -5.56 -0.23
C GLN A 135 4.86 -7.01 -0.53
N MET A 136 3.90 -7.90 -0.83
CA MET A 136 4.22 -9.28 -1.20
C MET A 136 4.95 -9.34 -2.54
N ASP A 137 5.93 -10.25 -2.64
CA ASP A 137 6.70 -10.47 -3.87
C ASP A 137 6.03 -11.45 -4.85
N ARG A 138 4.82 -11.92 -4.56
CA ARG A 138 4.09 -12.89 -5.38
C ARG A 138 2.95 -12.23 -6.14
N TYR A 139 2.79 -12.62 -7.40
CA TYR A 139 1.63 -12.23 -8.20
C TYR A 139 0.42 -13.04 -7.78
N LEU A 140 -0.73 -12.38 -7.64
CA LEU A 140 -1.99 -13.09 -7.44
C LEU A 140 -2.42 -13.73 -8.76
N LEU A 141 -2.83 -14.99 -8.65
CA LEU A 141 -3.34 -15.78 -9.75
C LEU A 141 -4.56 -15.13 -10.40
N ASN A 142 -4.79 -15.49 -11.67
CA ASN A 142 -5.99 -15.13 -12.40
C ASN A 142 -7.27 -15.54 -11.65
N MET A 143 -8.36 -14.81 -11.87
CA MET A 143 -9.67 -15.02 -11.22
C MET A 143 -9.68 -14.82 -9.70
N THR A 144 -8.65 -14.17 -9.13
CA THR A 144 -8.65 -13.72 -7.73
C THR A 144 -9.19 -12.30 -7.65
N ASP A 145 -10.35 -12.13 -6.99
CA ASP A 145 -10.92 -10.81 -6.74
C ASP A 145 -10.37 -10.21 -5.44
N VAL A 146 -9.87 -8.98 -5.51
CA VAL A 146 -9.36 -8.24 -4.35
C VAL A 146 -10.30 -7.08 -4.05
N CYS A 147 -10.94 -7.12 -2.89
CA CYS A 147 -11.73 -6.00 -2.38
C CYS A 147 -10.86 -5.13 -1.47
N LEU A 148 -10.59 -3.89 -1.86
CA LEU A 148 -9.87 -2.92 -1.04
C LEU A 148 -10.86 -1.92 -0.44
N LYS A 149 -10.87 -1.80 0.88
CA LYS A 149 -11.65 -0.78 1.61
C LYS A 149 -10.71 0.18 2.31
N LEU A 150 -10.81 1.47 1.98
CA LEU A 150 -10.02 2.54 2.58
C LEU A 150 -10.90 3.36 3.53
N PHE A 151 -10.47 3.47 4.77
CA PHE A 151 -11.13 4.29 5.79
C PHE A 151 -10.41 5.63 5.93
N ARG A 152 -11.16 6.72 5.94
CA ARG A 152 -10.61 8.08 6.09
C ARG A 152 -10.39 8.39 7.57
N ASN A 153 -9.19 8.85 7.91
CA ASN A 153 -8.91 9.41 9.22
C ASN A 153 -9.52 10.81 9.36
N LYS A 154 -9.80 11.22 10.60
CA LYS A 154 -10.32 12.56 10.92
C LYS A 154 -9.30 13.63 10.53
N PRO A 155 -9.71 14.82 10.03
CA PRO A 155 -8.79 15.89 9.65
C PRO A 155 -7.87 16.34 10.77
N SER A 156 -8.35 16.34 12.03
CA SER A 156 -7.56 16.67 13.22
C SER A 156 -6.38 15.75 13.47
N PHE A 157 -6.41 14.53 12.93
CA PHE A 157 -5.28 13.60 12.98
C PHE A 157 -4.31 13.81 11.81
N CYS A 158 -4.84 14.23 10.64
CA CYS A 158 -4.07 14.35 9.41
C CYS A 158 -3.40 15.72 9.22
N LEU A 159 -3.93 16.77 9.86
CA LEU A 159 -3.50 18.15 9.69
C LEU A 159 -2.96 18.72 11.00
N MET A 160 -1.93 19.55 10.89
CA MET A 160 -1.34 20.33 11.98
C MET A 160 -1.58 21.82 11.71
N SER A 161 -1.99 22.55 12.74
CA SER A 161 -2.31 23.98 12.68
C SER A 161 -1.91 24.68 13.98
N ASP A 162 -1.58 25.97 13.87
CA ASP A 162 -1.20 26.83 15.00
C ASP A 162 -2.37 27.65 15.55
N GLU A 163 -3.56 27.52 14.93
CA GLU A 163 -4.77 28.22 15.33
C GLU A 163 -5.44 27.50 16.51
N GLU A 164 -6.01 28.26 17.45
CA GLU A 164 -6.69 27.71 18.64
C GLU A 164 -7.94 26.89 18.29
N ASN A 165 -8.62 27.19 17.17
CA ASN A 165 -9.79 26.46 16.67
C ASN A 165 -9.71 26.22 15.15
N PRO A 166 -8.86 25.28 14.71
CA PRO A 166 -8.59 25.05 13.30
C PRO A 166 -9.75 24.28 12.65
N ASN A 167 -10.55 24.96 11.83
CA ASN A 167 -11.65 24.33 11.09
C ASN A 167 -11.22 24.01 9.65
N TYR A 168 -10.35 23.02 9.50
CA TYR A 168 -9.90 22.53 8.20
C TYR A 168 -10.53 21.18 7.88
N ASP A 169 -11.04 21.05 6.65
CA ASP A 169 -11.56 19.78 6.14
C ASP A 169 -10.76 19.32 4.92
N ILE A 170 -10.56 18.01 4.81
CA ILE A 170 -9.86 17.37 3.69
C ILE A 170 -10.91 16.83 2.73
N ILE A 171 -10.98 17.43 1.55
CA ILE A 171 -11.90 17.01 0.50
C ILE A 171 -11.11 16.24 -0.54
N ILE A 172 -11.48 14.97 -0.73
CA ILE A 172 -10.96 14.16 -1.84
C ILE A 172 -11.86 14.42 -3.05
N GLU A 173 -11.27 15.00 -4.08
CA GLU A 173 -11.98 15.34 -5.32
C GLU A 173 -12.04 14.14 -6.26
N ASP A 174 -10.94 13.39 -6.33
CA ASP A 174 -10.84 12.20 -7.17
C ASP A 174 -9.95 11.14 -6.51
N ILE A 175 -10.23 9.88 -6.76
CA ILE A 175 -9.42 8.76 -6.29
C ILE A 175 -9.51 7.62 -7.29
N ALA A 176 -8.36 7.01 -7.59
CA ALA A 176 -8.28 5.86 -8.47
C ALA A 176 -7.12 4.97 -8.02
N ILE A 177 -7.21 3.67 -8.29
CA ILE A 177 -6.10 2.75 -8.08
C ILE A 177 -5.60 2.26 -9.44
N LYS A 178 -4.31 2.48 -9.70
CA LYS A 178 -3.62 2.00 -10.90
C LYS A 178 -3.04 0.63 -10.58
N VAL A 179 -3.71 -0.39 -11.11
CA VAL A 179 -3.43 -1.78 -10.85
C VAL A 179 -2.49 -2.33 -11.90
N CYS A 180 -1.42 -2.99 -11.47
CA CYS A 180 -0.46 -3.62 -12.37
C CYS A 180 -0.95 -5.03 -12.75
N LYS A 181 -1.22 -5.23 -14.04
CA LYS A 181 -1.62 -6.52 -14.62
C LYS A 181 -0.47 -7.09 -15.42
N ILE A 182 -0.22 -8.38 -15.24
CA ILE A 182 0.88 -9.11 -15.86
C ILE A 182 0.29 -10.19 -16.75
N ARG A 183 0.54 -10.09 -18.05
CA ARG A 183 0.20 -11.15 -19.00
C ARG A 183 1.27 -12.24 -18.89
N VAL A 184 0.83 -13.44 -18.53
CA VAL A 184 1.71 -14.59 -18.29
C VAL A 184 1.59 -15.54 -19.48
N ASN A 185 2.68 -16.23 -19.80
CA ASN A 185 2.69 -17.26 -20.84
C ASN A 185 1.59 -18.33 -20.55
N PRO A 186 0.73 -18.66 -21.53
CA PRO A 186 -0.34 -19.65 -21.36
C PRO A 186 0.11 -21.01 -20.82
N ALA A 187 1.33 -21.45 -21.15
CA ALA A 187 1.88 -22.71 -20.65
C ALA A 187 2.04 -22.72 -19.13
N ILE A 188 2.41 -21.57 -18.55
CA ILE A 188 2.57 -21.41 -17.09
C ILE A 188 1.20 -21.35 -16.42
N ILE A 189 0.23 -20.66 -17.03
CA ILE A 189 -1.14 -20.60 -16.52
C ILE A 189 -1.74 -22.01 -16.45
N TYR A 190 -1.53 -22.83 -17.49
CA TYR A 190 -1.96 -24.23 -17.50
C TYR A 190 -1.22 -25.08 -16.46
N ALA A 191 0.09 -24.90 -16.31
CA ALA A 191 0.84 -25.60 -15.26
C ALA A 191 0.35 -25.24 -13.84
N HIS A 192 0.03 -23.96 -13.61
CA HIS A 192 -0.55 -23.50 -12.34
C HIS A 192 -1.97 -24.02 -12.12
N SER A 193 -2.82 -24.13 -13.16
CA SER A 193 -4.16 -24.71 -13.00
C SER A 193 -4.11 -26.19 -12.61
N LEU A 194 -3.17 -26.96 -13.17
CA LEU A 194 -2.91 -28.35 -12.76
C LEU A 194 -2.34 -28.43 -11.34
N ALA A 195 -1.46 -27.50 -10.95
CA ALA A 195 -0.91 -27.45 -9.60
C ALA A 195 -1.99 -27.12 -8.56
N LEU A 196 -2.93 -26.22 -8.88
CA LEU A 196 -4.07 -25.85 -8.03
C LEU A 196 -5.02 -27.02 -7.75
N GLN A 197 -5.11 -28.00 -8.66
CA GLN A 197 -5.87 -29.24 -8.39
C GLN A 197 -5.24 -30.12 -7.32
N LYS A 198 -3.92 -30.02 -7.11
CA LYS A 198 -3.17 -30.82 -6.15
C LYS A 198 -2.95 -30.10 -4.83
N SER A 199 -2.62 -28.81 -4.89
CA SER A 199 -2.24 -28.02 -3.72
C SER A 199 -2.64 -26.56 -3.88
N ASN A 200 -3.06 -25.94 -2.79
CA ASN A 200 -3.43 -24.52 -2.77
C ASN A 200 -2.19 -23.63 -2.98
N ALA A 201 -2.37 -22.52 -3.67
CA ALA A 201 -1.36 -21.48 -3.78
C ALA A 201 -1.08 -20.84 -2.42
N LYS A 202 0.21 -20.73 -2.06
CA LYS A 202 0.65 -20.10 -0.79
C LYS A 202 1.19 -18.70 -1.08
N TYR A 203 0.62 -17.70 -0.38
CA TYR A 203 1.06 -16.30 -0.44
C TYR A 203 1.62 -15.89 0.93
N PRO A 204 2.94 -16.01 1.15
CA PRO A 204 3.57 -15.53 2.37
C PRO A 204 3.55 -13.99 2.37
N PHE A 205 3.05 -13.42 3.46
CA PHE A 205 3.16 -11.99 3.75
C PHE A 205 3.47 -11.83 5.25
N THR A 206 4.22 -10.80 5.58
CA THR A 206 4.47 -10.42 6.98
C THR A 206 3.19 -9.85 7.55
N LYS A 207 2.81 -10.19 8.79
CA LYS A 207 1.65 -9.62 9.48
C LYS A 207 2.07 -8.71 10.63
N SER A 208 1.62 -7.47 10.63
CA SER A 208 1.85 -6.44 11.63
C SER A 208 0.57 -6.28 12.44
N ALA A 209 0.60 -6.83 13.64
CA ALA A 209 -0.48 -6.66 14.61
C ALA A 209 -0.05 -5.62 15.65
N ILE A 210 -0.80 -4.52 15.74
CA ILE A 210 -0.65 -3.55 16.83
C ILE A 210 -1.38 -4.11 18.05
N LYS A 211 -0.64 -4.41 19.11
CA LYS A 211 -1.22 -4.72 20.43
C LYS A 211 -1.21 -3.45 21.27
N HIS A 212 -2.39 -3.02 21.72
CA HIS A 212 -2.52 -1.91 22.66
C HIS A 212 -2.47 -2.45 24.09
N LEU A 213 -1.57 -1.91 24.90
CA LEU A 213 -1.51 -2.13 26.34
C LEU A 213 -1.70 -0.78 27.03
N SER A 214 -2.72 -0.66 27.87
CA SER A 214 -2.92 0.50 28.72
C SER A 214 -2.11 0.32 30.01
N LEU A 215 -1.14 1.21 30.24
CA LEU A 215 -0.40 1.26 31.49
C LEU A 215 -1.01 2.30 32.43
N VAL A 216 -1.22 1.90 33.68
CA VAL A 216 -1.68 2.82 34.72
C VAL A 216 -0.53 3.74 35.11
N LYS A 217 -0.78 5.05 35.17
CA LYS A 217 0.19 6.06 35.59
C LYS A 217 0.75 5.70 36.97
N GLY A 218 2.04 5.37 37.03
CA GLY A 218 2.74 4.97 38.26
C GLY A 218 3.12 3.48 38.35
N SER A 219 2.72 2.64 37.38
CA SER A 219 3.23 1.26 37.29
C SER A 219 4.61 1.23 36.62
N THR A 220 5.56 0.49 37.21
CA THR A 220 6.88 0.22 36.62
C THR A 220 6.93 -1.10 35.86
N ASN A 221 5.88 -1.92 35.98
CA ASN A 221 5.85 -3.28 35.46
C ASN A 221 4.70 -3.44 34.45
N ALA A 222 5.05 -3.88 33.25
CA ALA A 222 4.14 -4.33 32.21
C ALA A 222 4.54 -5.77 31.84
N ILE A 223 3.66 -6.74 32.10
CA ILE A 223 3.91 -8.13 31.69
C ILE A 223 3.50 -8.25 30.23
N LEU A 224 4.48 -8.52 29.37
CA LEU A 224 4.28 -8.66 27.93
C LEU A 224 4.28 -10.16 27.59
N GLU A 225 3.10 -10.77 27.53
CA GLU A 225 2.98 -12.12 26.97
C GLU A 225 3.22 -12.05 25.46
N MET A 226 4.46 -12.37 25.08
CA MET A 226 4.82 -12.69 23.70
C MET A 226 4.07 -13.98 23.33
N LEU A 227 2.93 -13.84 22.66
CA LEU A 227 2.30 -14.98 22.01
C LEU A 227 3.22 -15.44 20.88
N ASN A 228 3.97 -16.50 21.15
CA ASN A 228 4.45 -17.38 20.08
C ASN A 228 3.20 -17.80 19.30
N HIS A 229 3.02 -17.25 18.10
CA HIS A 229 2.13 -17.86 17.14
C HIS A 229 2.71 -19.23 16.83
N ASN A 230 2.27 -20.26 17.56
CA ASN A 230 2.40 -21.64 17.13
C ASN A 230 1.65 -21.74 15.81
N VAL A 231 2.42 -21.71 14.73
CA VAL A 231 1.96 -22.05 13.39
C VAL A 231 1.63 -23.54 13.43
N SER A 232 0.34 -23.86 13.32
CA SER A 232 -0.16 -25.18 12.93
C SER A 232 -0.74 -25.07 11.53
#